data_AF-A0A5C1Q367-F1
#
_entry.id   AF-A0A5C1Q367-F1
#
_cell.length_a   1.000
_cell.length_b   1.000
_cell.length_c   1.000
_cell.angle_alpha   90.00
_cell.angle_beta   90.00
_cell.angle_gamma   90.00
#
_symmetry.space_group_name_H-M   'P 1'
#
loop_
_entity.id
_entity.type
_entity.pdbx_description
1 polymer ?
#
loop_
_entity_poly.entity_id
_entity_poly.type
_entity_poly.pdbx_seq_one_letter_code
_entity_poly.pdbx_strand_id
1 'polypeptide(L)'
;MASALPPSRACASVAASGRQTGLTLVELMLVIALLGVLLALALPMWKSHRDRALQRQAAQELGAMSAVLAQYRLDNQGSPASLAAVGMAGRLDPWKRPYVYYNLETGNPSEARKNRSLTPVNSDFDLYSLGPDGESVRALTAAASQDDVVRANNGRFIGVATAFTD
;
A
#
# COMPACT_ATOMS: atom_id res chain seq x y z
N MET A 1 -62.93 -45.18 51.20
CA MET A 1 -63.17 -44.10 50.22
C MET A 1 -61.93 -43.99 49.35
N ALA A 2 -62.12 -44.19 48.05
CA ALA A 2 -61.07 -44.31 47.05
C ALA A 2 -60.41 -42.96 46.73
N SER A 3 -59.13 -42.99 46.33
CA SER A 3 -58.63 -42.07 45.30
C SER A 3 -57.37 -42.64 44.68
N ALA A 4 -57.54 -43.25 43.50
CA ALA A 4 -56.43 -43.66 42.64
C ALA A 4 -55.74 -42.42 42.05
N LEU A 5 -54.41 -42.41 42.05
CA LEU A 5 -53.58 -41.40 41.38
C LEU A 5 -53.59 -41.63 39.85
N PRO A 6 -53.63 -40.58 39.03
CA PRO A 6 -53.60 -40.71 37.57
C PRO A 6 -52.18 -41.04 37.06
N PRO A 7 -52.07 -41.68 35.88
CA PRO A 7 -50.77 -42.06 35.32
C PRO A 7 -50.01 -40.85 34.76
N SER A 8 -48.70 -40.87 34.99
CA SER A 8 -47.69 -39.95 34.48
C SER A 8 -47.69 -39.91 32.96
N ARG A 9 -47.98 -38.73 32.39
CA ARG A 9 -47.85 -38.48 30.96
C ARG A 9 -46.36 -38.40 30.59
N ALA A 10 -45.87 -39.44 29.93
CA ALA A 10 -44.60 -39.35 29.21
C ALA A 10 -44.78 -38.36 28.05
N CYS A 11 -44.07 -37.23 28.11
CA CYS A 11 -43.91 -36.34 26.96
C CYS A 11 -43.08 -37.09 25.91
N ALA A 12 -43.72 -37.52 24.83
CA ALA A 12 -43.02 -38.05 23.67
C ALA A 12 -42.21 -36.91 23.01
N SER A 13 -40.89 -37.01 23.06
CA SER A 13 -39.98 -36.18 22.27
C SER A 13 -40.13 -36.60 20.80
N VAL A 14 -40.74 -35.74 19.98
CA VAL A 14 -40.70 -35.88 18.54
C VAL A 14 -39.30 -35.48 18.09
N ALA A 15 -38.41 -36.46 17.95
CA ALA A 15 -37.13 -36.25 17.29
C ALA A 15 -37.40 -35.96 15.80
N ALA A 16 -37.32 -34.68 15.42
CA ALA A 16 -37.33 -34.29 14.02
C ALA A 16 -36.07 -34.84 13.35
N SER A 17 -36.22 -35.95 12.62
CA SER A 17 -35.16 -36.50 11.78
C SER A 17 -34.95 -35.54 10.61
N GLY A 18 -34.00 -34.62 10.77
CA GLY A 18 -33.51 -33.78 9.67
C GLY A 18 -32.92 -34.69 8.61
N ARG A 19 -33.54 -34.71 7.43
CA ARG A 19 -33.08 -35.47 6.28
C ARG A 19 -31.67 -35.00 5.93
N GLN A 20 -30.66 -35.83 6.18
CA GLN A 20 -29.28 -35.51 5.80
C GLN A 20 -29.17 -35.50 4.28
N THR A 21 -29.11 -34.31 3.69
CA THR A 21 -28.81 -34.12 2.27
C THR A 21 -27.29 -34.07 2.11
N GLY A 22 -26.73 -35.06 1.42
CA GLY A 22 -25.32 -35.07 1.03
C GLY A 22 -25.09 -34.28 -0.26
N LEU A 23 -23.93 -33.61 -0.37
CA LEU A 23 -23.49 -32.94 -1.60
C LEU A 23 -23.13 -34.00 -2.66
N THR A 24 -23.52 -33.75 -3.90
CA THR A 24 -23.09 -34.59 -5.03
C THR A 24 -21.71 -34.18 -5.54
N LEU A 25 -20.98 -35.10 -6.18
CA LEU A 25 -19.70 -34.77 -6.82
C LEU A 25 -19.87 -33.67 -7.88
N VAL A 26 -20.98 -33.71 -8.63
CA VAL A 26 -21.29 -32.71 -9.66
C VAL A 26 -21.49 -31.32 -9.07
N GLU A 27 -22.13 -31.23 -7.90
CA GLU A 27 -22.36 -29.96 -7.21
C GLU A 27 -21.04 -29.33 -6.74
N LEU A 28 -20.15 -30.15 -6.17
CA LEU A 28 -18.81 -29.67 -5.80
C LEU A 28 -18.01 -29.23 -7.04
N MET A 29 -18.09 -29.97 -8.15
CA MET A 29 -17.44 -29.59 -9.41
C MET A 29 -17.95 -28.25 -9.95
N LEU A 30 -19.26 -28.03 -9.92
CA LEU A 30 -19.85 -26.77 -10.35
C LEU A 30 -19.42 -25.61 -9.44
N VAL A 31 -19.39 -25.83 -8.12
CA VAL A 31 -18.96 -24.82 -7.14
C VAL A 31 -17.51 -24.41 -7.37
N ILE A 32 -16.59 -25.36 -7.50
CA ILE A 32 -15.17 -25.02 -7.74
C ILE A 32 -14.96 -24.36 -9.11
N ALA A 33 -15.74 -24.76 -10.13
CA ALA A 33 -15.70 -24.10 -11.44
C ALA A 33 -16.14 -22.63 -11.35
N LEU A 34 -17.24 -22.35 -10.65
CA LEU A 34 -17.72 -20.99 -10.43
C LEU A 34 -16.74 -20.17 -9.58
N LEU A 35 -16.18 -20.76 -8.52
CA LEU A 35 -15.13 -20.11 -7.71
C LEU A 35 -13.91 -19.75 -8.54
N GLY A 36 -13.48 -20.62 -9.47
CA GLY A 36 -12.38 -20.35 -10.39
C GLY A 36 -12.64 -19.12 -11.27
N VAL A 37 -13.85 -19.00 -11.82
CA VAL A 37 -14.25 -17.83 -12.64
C VAL A 37 -14.25 -16.54 -11.80
N LEU A 38 -14.78 -16.59 -10.56
CA LEU A 38 -14.80 -15.43 -9.67
C LEU A 38 -13.37 -14.98 -9.28
N LEU A 39 -12.50 -15.94 -8.95
CA LEU A 39 -11.12 -15.65 -8.57
C LEU A 39 -10.31 -15.01 -9.71
N ALA A 40 -10.53 -15.46 -10.95
CA ALA A 40 -9.86 -14.91 -12.12
C ALA A 40 -10.11 -13.39 -12.30
N LEU A 41 -11.31 -12.93 -11.96
CA LEU A 41 -11.67 -11.50 -12.02
C LEU A 41 -11.26 -10.75 -10.75
N ALA A 42 -11.38 -11.38 -9.58
CA ALA A 42 -11.17 -10.73 -8.30
C ALA A 42 -9.70 -10.36 -8.03
N LEU A 43 -8.75 -11.23 -8.39
CA LEU A 43 -7.33 -11.05 -8.06
C LEU A 43 -6.67 -9.78 -8.66
N PRO A 44 -6.75 -9.51 -9.99
CA PRO A 44 -6.10 -8.33 -10.57
C PRO A 44 -6.70 -7.03 -10.05
N MET A 45 -8.03 -7.00 -9.86
CA MET A 45 -8.72 -5.86 -9.28
C MET A 45 -8.21 -5.58 -7.87
N TRP A 46 -8.20 -6.58 -6.98
CA TRP A 46 -7.75 -6.42 -5.61
C TRP A 46 -6.30 -5.92 -5.50
N LYS A 47 -5.38 -6.50 -6.29
CA LYS A 47 -3.98 -6.05 -6.34
C LYS A 47 -3.88 -4.55 -6.66
N SER A 48 -4.55 -4.11 -7.73
CA SER A 48 -4.51 -2.69 -8.14
C SER A 48 -5.08 -1.73 -7.08
N HIS A 49 -6.14 -2.13 -6.37
CA HIS A 49 -6.71 -1.32 -5.29
C HIS A 49 -5.78 -1.23 -4.09
N ARG A 50 -5.13 -2.34 -3.73
CA ARG A 50 -4.12 -2.37 -2.67
C ARG A 50 -2.94 -1.46 -3.02
N ASP A 51 -2.39 -1.58 -4.22
CA ASP A 51 -1.23 -0.80 -4.64
C ASP A 51 -1.53 0.71 -4.64
N ARG A 52 -2.70 1.13 -5.14
CA ARG A 52 -3.15 2.53 -5.04
C ARG A 52 -3.31 3.02 -3.60
N ALA A 53 -3.80 2.16 -2.70
CA ALA A 53 -3.93 2.53 -1.29
C ALA A 53 -2.56 2.72 -0.63
N LEU A 54 -1.62 1.82 -0.90
CA LEU A 54 -0.24 1.90 -0.40
C LEU A 54 0.49 3.13 -0.97
N GLN A 55 0.33 3.43 -2.26
CA GLN A 55 0.88 4.65 -2.88
C GLN A 55 0.35 5.92 -2.22
N ARG A 56 -0.95 5.99 -1.92
CA ARG A 56 -1.54 7.14 -1.20
C ARG A 56 -0.99 7.27 0.21
N GLN A 57 -0.84 6.16 0.93
CA GLN A 57 -0.21 6.15 2.24
C GLN A 57 1.22 6.67 2.15
N ALA A 58 2.02 6.16 1.21
CA ALA A 58 3.39 6.60 1.01
C ALA A 58 3.47 8.10 0.68
N ALA A 59 2.55 8.63 -0.14
CA ALA A 59 2.48 10.04 -0.48
C ALA A 59 2.16 10.92 0.75
N GLN A 60 1.24 10.49 1.61
CA GLN A 60 0.93 11.19 2.86
C GLN A 60 2.14 11.23 3.80
N GLU A 61 2.84 10.09 3.93
CA GLU A 61 4.05 10.00 4.73
C GLU A 61 5.18 10.87 4.17
N LEU A 62 5.37 10.89 2.84
CA LEU A 62 6.27 11.81 2.14
C LEU A 62 5.92 13.26 2.43
N GLY A 63 4.64 13.61 2.41
CA GLY A 63 4.15 14.94 2.75
C GLY A 63 4.58 15.37 4.14
N ALA A 64 4.33 14.52 5.15
CA ALA A 64 4.74 14.79 6.52
C ALA A 64 6.26 14.94 6.65
N MET A 65 7.05 14.04 6.04
CA MET A 65 8.51 14.12 6.05
C MET A 65 9.03 15.38 5.34
N SER A 66 8.44 15.73 4.20
CA SER A 66 8.82 16.92 3.43
C SER A 66 8.60 18.21 4.21
N ALA A 67 7.55 18.29 5.02
CA ALA A 67 7.26 19.44 5.87
C ALA A 67 8.31 19.61 6.97
N VAL A 68 8.72 18.52 7.63
CA VAL A 68 9.77 18.55 8.65
C VAL A 68 11.13 18.94 8.05
N LEU A 69 11.47 18.38 6.89
CA LEU A 69 12.71 18.73 6.17
C LEU A 69 12.70 20.19 5.72
N ALA A 70 11.58 20.69 5.21
CA ALA A 70 11.43 22.09 4.82
C ALA A 70 11.56 23.03 6.03
N GLN A 71 10.96 22.68 7.17
CA GLN A 71 11.12 23.44 8.41
C GLN A 71 12.57 23.47 8.87
N TYR A 72 13.25 22.32 8.88
CA TYR A 72 14.68 22.26 9.21
C TYR A 72 15.52 23.19 8.34
N ARG A 73 15.21 23.26 7.03
CA ARG A 73 15.92 24.16 6.10
C ARG A 73 15.71 25.63 6.43
N LEU A 74 14.51 26.02 6.82
CA LEU A 74 14.22 27.39 7.24
C LEU A 74 15.02 27.76 8.49
N ASP A 75 15.13 26.83 9.43
CA ASP A 75 15.80 27.05 10.71
C ASP A 75 17.33 27.04 10.59
N ASN A 76 17.90 26.26 9.65
CA ASN A 76 19.34 26.02 9.54
C ASN A 76 19.99 26.55 8.25
N GLN A 77 19.22 27.24 7.38
CA GLN A 77 19.67 27.74 6.07
C GLN A 77 20.27 26.66 5.15
N GLY A 78 19.85 25.41 5.30
CA GLY A 78 20.37 24.30 4.51
C GLY A 78 19.66 22.98 4.78
N SER A 79 19.73 22.07 3.81
CA SER A 79 19.14 20.74 3.88
C SER A 79 19.94 19.85 4.85
N PRO A 80 19.28 18.97 5.62
CA PRO A 80 19.99 18.09 6.53
C PRO A 80 20.93 17.14 5.76
N ALA A 81 22.01 16.69 6.39
CA ALA A 81 22.93 15.75 5.74
C ALA A 81 22.26 14.38 5.47
N SER A 82 21.29 13.99 6.29
CA SER A 82 20.52 12.75 6.15
C SER A 82 19.21 12.81 6.92
N LEU A 83 18.32 11.84 6.70
CA LEU A 83 17.11 11.66 7.51
C LEU A 83 17.41 11.44 9.00
N ALA A 84 18.60 10.96 9.35
CA ALA A 84 18.99 10.79 10.76
C ALA A 84 19.10 12.12 11.51
N ALA A 85 19.52 13.19 10.82
CA ALA A 85 19.65 14.52 11.43
C ALA A 85 18.31 15.11 11.88
N VAL A 86 17.19 14.62 11.32
CA VAL A 86 15.82 15.04 11.69
C VAL A 86 15.06 13.93 12.42
N GLY A 87 15.74 12.91 12.94
CA GLY A 87 15.12 11.82 13.70
C GLY A 87 14.25 10.86 12.87
N MET A 88 14.45 10.81 11.54
CA MET A 88 13.69 9.98 10.61
C MET A 88 14.50 8.83 10.01
N ALA A 89 15.63 8.47 10.63
CA ALA A 89 16.46 7.36 10.18
C ALA A 89 15.67 6.04 10.14
N GLY A 90 15.89 5.23 9.11
CA GLY A 90 15.30 3.89 9.00
C GLY A 90 13.79 3.86 8.80
N ARG A 91 13.15 5.00 8.51
CA ARG A 91 11.72 5.04 8.23
C ARG A 91 11.41 4.23 6.97
N LEU A 92 10.47 3.29 7.11
CA LEU A 92 10.07 2.39 6.05
C LEU A 92 8.75 2.84 5.42
N ASP A 93 8.65 2.65 4.12
CA ASP A 93 7.45 2.84 3.33
C ASP A 93 6.44 1.69 3.55
N PRO A 94 5.24 1.77 2.95
CA PRO A 94 4.21 0.74 3.12
C PRO A 94 4.62 -0.65 2.59
N TRP A 95 5.62 -0.73 1.72
CA TRP A 95 6.20 -1.98 1.19
C TRP A 95 7.42 -2.46 2.01
N LYS A 96 7.66 -1.85 3.17
CA LYS A 96 8.77 -2.18 4.10
C LYS A 96 10.15 -1.90 3.53
N ARG A 97 10.25 -0.92 2.64
CA ARG A 97 11.52 -0.44 2.08
C ARG A 97 11.88 0.91 2.67
N PRO A 98 13.17 1.24 2.83
CA PRO A 98 13.56 2.54 3.36
C PRO A 98 13.18 3.65 2.39
N TYR A 99 12.68 4.77 2.94
CA TYR A 99 12.59 6.00 2.16
C TYR A 99 13.98 6.48 1.76
N VAL A 100 14.10 6.97 0.53
CA VAL A 100 15.35 7.48 -0.01
C VAL A 100 15.36 8.99 0.09
N TYR A 101 16.48 9.51 0.60
CA TYR A 101 16.76 10.92 0.73
C TYR A 101 18.10 11.23 0.08
N TYR A 102 18.16 12.31 -0.69
CA TYR A 102 19.40 12.80 -1.29
C TYR A 102 19.49 14.31 -1.15
N ASN A 103 20.54 14.81 -0.50
CA ASN A 103 20.79 16.23 -0.37
C ASN A 103 21.44 16.77 -1.66
N LEU A 104 20.75 17.66 -2.37
CA LEU A 104 21.22 18.23 -3.64
C LEU A 104 22.13 19.46 -3.45
N GLU A 105 22.11 20.07 -2.27
CA GLU A 105 22.93 21.23 -1.93
C GLU A 105 24.38 20.82 -1.67
N THR A 106 24.60 19.65 -1.06
CA THR A 106 25.94 19.10 -0.78
C THR A 106 26.34 17.96 -1.72
N GLY A 107 25.36 17.34 -2.40
CA GLY A 107 25.56 16.22 -3.30
C GLY A 107 25.97 16.61 -4.71
N ASN A 108 26.22 15.61 -5.54
CA ASN A 108 26.46 15.78 -6.96
C ASN A 108 25.12 15.89 -7.72
N PRO A 109 24.84 17.02 -8.43
CA PRO A 109 23.58 17.21 -9.16
C PRO A 109 23.30 16.15 -10.23
N SER A 110 24.32 15.43 -10.71
CA SER A 110 24.13 14.33 -11.67
C SER A 110 23.41 13.11 -11.06
N GLU A 111 23.41 12.98 -9.73
CA GLU A 111 22.76 11.90 -9.01
C GLU A 111 21.29 12.16 -8.70
N ALA A 112 20.84 13.41 -8.88
CA ALA A 112 19.47 13.84 -8.71
C ALA A 112 18.50 12.99 -9.54
N ARG A 113 17.26 12.89 -9.04
CA ARG A 113 16.12 12.41 -9.82
C ARG A 113 15.80 13.41 -10.93
N LYS A 114 15.53 12.92 -12.13
CA LYS A 114 15.45 13.71 -13.36
C LYS A 114 14.10 13.56 -14.05
N ASN A 115 13.59 14.66 -14.58
CA ASN A 115 12.40 14.66 -15.43
C ASN A 115 12.71 14.17 -16.87
N ARG A 116 11.72 14.27 -17.75
CA ARG A 116 11.83 13.94 -19.18
C ARG A 116 12.94 14.70 -19.92
N SER A 117 13.21 15.94 -19.51
CA SER A 117 14.28 16.78 -20.08
C SER A 117 15.65 16.51 -19.46
N LEU A 118 15.78 15.47 -18.64
CA LEU A 118 17.00 15.09 -17.90
C LEU A 118 17.51 16.17 -16.93
N THR A 119 16.64 17.09 -16.53
CA THR A 119 16.96 18.09 -15.50
C THR A 119 16.53 17.59 -14.13
N PRO A 120 17.26 17.93 -13.06
CA PRO A 120 16.84 17.64 -11.69
C PRO A 120 15.39 18.10 -11.43
N VAL A 121 14.61 17.27 -10.74
CA VAL A 121 13.20 17.58 -10.43
C VAL A 121 13.03 18.45 -9.19
N ASN A 122 14.07 18.49 -8.35
CA ASN A 122 14.18 19.33 -7.18
C ASN A 122 15.51 20.08 -7.23
N SER A 123 15.60 21.16 -6.45
CA SER A 123 16.81 21.95 -6.25
C SER A 123 17.36 21.85 -4.81
N ASP A 124 16.57 21.33 -3.89
CA ASP A 124 16.91 21.25 -2.46
C ASP A 124 17.35 19.85 -2.03
N PHE A 125 16.45 18.89 -2.11
CA PHE A 125 16.70 17.49 -1.82
C PHE A 125 15.68 16.61 -2.57
N ASP A 126 16.08 15.39 -2.87
CA ASP A 126 15.17 14.35 -3.31
C ASP A 126 14.65 13.57 -2.09
N LEU A 127 13.36 13.24 -2.14
CA LEU A 127 12.69 12.40 -1.16
C LEU A 127 11.68 11.51 -1.90
N TYR A 128 11.85 10.19 -1.80
CA TYR A 128 10.98 9.24 -2.49
C TYR A 128 10.95 7.85 -1.85
N SER A 129 9.93 7.07 -2.20
CA SER A 129 9.85 5.62 -1.97
C SER A 129 10.02 4.91 -3.31
N LEU A 130 10.65 3.72 -3.28
CA LEU A 130 10.92 2.89 -4.46
C LEU A 130 9.67 2.14 -4.97
N GLY A 131 8.48 2.49 -4.47
CA GLY A 131 7.24 1.85 -4.91
C GLY A 131 7.14 0.35 -4.54
N PRO A 132 6.21 -0.39 -5.17
CA PRO A 132 5.98 -1.82 -4.99
C PRO A 132 7.04 -2.75 -5.61
N ASP A 133 7.75 -2.37 -6.67
CA ASP A 133 8.78 -3.26 -7.28
C ASP A 133 10.16 -3.14 -6.62
N GLY A 134 10.49 -1.96 -6.08
CA GLY A 134 11.73 -1.71 -5.34
C GLY A 134 12.91 -1.45 -6.25
N GLU A 135 12.65 -1.32 -7.54
CA GLU A 135 13.60 -0.90 -8.54
C GLU A 135 13.43 0.60 -8.75
N SER A 136 14.51 1.32 -9.04
CA SER A 136 14.43 2.75 -9.29
C SER A 136 15.68 3.22 -10.02
N VAL A 137 15.50 4.11 -10.99
CA VAL A 137 16.59 4.78 -11.70
C VAL A 137 16.39 6.29 -11.71
N ARG A 138 17.43 7.08 -11.93
CA ARG A 138 17.36 8.54 -11.78
C ARG A 138 16.27 9.20 -12.64
N ALA A 139 16.08 8.75 -13.88
CA ALA A 139 15.07 9.31 -14.77
C ALA A 139 13.66 8.81 -14.40
N LEU A 140 12.75 9.72 -14.07
CA LEU A 140 11.36 9.40 -13.72
C LEU A 140 10.57 8.78 -14.87
N THR A 141 10.97 9.03 -16.11
CA THR A 141 10.30 8.49 -17.30
C THR A 141 10.63 7.03 -17.57
N ALA A 142 11.66 6.48 -16.93
CA ALA A 142 12.04 5.08 -17.10
C ALA A 142 11.00 4.15 -16.45
N ALA A 143 10.74 2.99 -17.07
CA ALA A 143 9.72 2.05 -16.60
C ALA A 143 9.91 1.64 -15.12
N ALA A 144 11.16 1.40 -14.71
CA ALA A 144 11.53 1.04 -13.34
C ALA A 144 11.39 2.19 -12.32
N SER A 145 10.97 3.38 -12.72
CA SER A 145 10.77 4.52 -11.81
C SER A 145 9.34 5.04 -11.81
N GLN A 146 8.46 4.45 -12.62
CA GLN A 146 7.10 4.97 -12.83
C GLN A 146 6.19 4.72 -11.64
N ASP A 147 6.41 3.63 -10.90
CA ASP A 147 5.65 3.25 -9.70
C ASP A 147 6.18 3.89 -8.41
N ASP A 148 7.33 4.54 -8.47
CA ASP A 148 7.91 5.31 -7.37
C ASP A 148 6.95 6.39 -6.86
N VAL A 149 6.94 6.62 -5.55
CA VAL A 149 6.22 7.75 -4.95
C VAL A 149 7.23 8.83 -4.62
N VAL A 150 7.14 9.96 -5.32
CA VAL A 150 8.17 11.00 -5.32
C VAL A 150 7.65 12.34 -4.82
N ARG A 151 8.54 13.10 -4.18
CA ARG A 151 8.42 14.56 -4.03
C ARG A 151 9.09 15.22 -5.24
N ALA A 152 8.39 16.14 -5.90
CA ALA A 152 8.92 16.89 -7.04
C ALA A 152 8.56 18.38 -6.95
N ASN A 153 9.22 19.20 -7.77
CA ASN A 153 9.04 20.65 -7.83
C ASN A 153 9.19 21.31 -6.45
N ASN A 154 10.22 20.92 -5.69
CA ASN A 154 10.50 21.40 -4.34
C ASN A 154 9.29 21.27 -3.39
N GLY A 155 8.51 20.19 -3.52
CA GLY A 155 7.38 19.89 -2.64
C GLY A 155 6.01 20.35 -3.14
N ARG A 156 5.94 20.99 -4.32
CA ARG A 156 4.64 21.30 -4.96
C ARG A 156 3.91 20.06 -5.47
N PHE A 157 4.63 18.97 -5.72
CA PHE A 157 4.05 17.70 -6.13
C PHE A 157 4.52 16.59 -5.19
N ILE A 158 3.59 15.77 -4.72
CA ILE A 158 3.87 14.52 -4.01
C ILE A 158 2.89 13.47 -4.50
N GLY A 159 3.41 12.41 -5.11
CA GLY A 159 2.58 11.38 -5.73
C GLY A 159 3.38 10.37 -6.53
N VAL A 160 2.68 9.52 -7.27
CA VAL A 160 3.28 8.51 -8.14
C VAL A 160 4.03 9.19 -9.29
N ALA A 161 5.21 8.71 -9.64
CA ALA A 161 6.08 9.32 -10.65
C ALA A 161 5.42 9.43 -12.02
N THR A 162 4.62 8.43 -12.45
CA THR A 162 3.84 8.52 -13.70
C THR A 162 2.99 9.79 -13.76
N ALA A 163 2.30 10.13 -12.67
CA ALA A 163 1.43 11.30 -12.61
C ALA A 163 2.19 12.64 -12.62
N PHE A 164 3.51 12.62 -12.45
CA PHE A 164 4.37 13.79 -12.62
C PHE A 164 4.94 13.90 -14.04
N THR A 165 5.15 12.77 -14.71
CA THR A 165 5.77 12.69 -16.03
C THR A 165 4.79 12.70 -17.20
N ASP A 166 3.51 12.48 -16.93
CA ASP A 166 2.41 12.54 -17.89
C ASP A 166 2.15 13.95 -18.46
#